data_AF-A0A1T5L7V5-F1
#
_entry.id   AF-A0A1T5L7V5-F1
#
_cell.length_a   1.000
_cell.length_b   1.000
_cell.length_c   1.000
_cell.angle_alpha   90.00
_cell.angle_beta   90.00
_cell.angle_gamma   90.00
#
_symmetry.space_group_name_H-M   'P 1'
#
loop_
_entity.id
_entity.type
_entity.pdbx_description
1 polymer ?
#
loop_
_entity_poly.entity_id
_entity_poly.type
_entity_poly.pdbx_seq_one_letter_code
_entity_poly.pdbx_strand_id
1 'polypeptide(L)'
;MSGNKIEFKIVKDAKGKDVDLAAMSMVATRSLVTLMQSLTNILSDSANDQNVKIQILKGSATLVAEASEAIIKKVHEDFDEVTQNKSTNKYLVENWLSIQSLIQENGLEYEANFYTRSSKVPVLEKIKSSKKFRVKATRQRITSDTDLIFLSGKLIEVGGKIPNIHIIAGNSEEKYTVGCGESEAIKVNKFLYQSVMLSVWRTKKTNGAIKYTFCDFYTEEAIYNLFTELIKDFNKKDEVDALVLLHGKFREYIESKNFGYLRKLMRLFNHDSLSASTLKTILIITKSLKDQEDVSQLRQSVKEKLESKIGALV
;
A
#
# COMPACT_ATOMS: atom_id res chain seq x y z
N MET A 1 31.36 -29.42 13.32
CA MET A 1 30.34 -28.50 13.85
C MET A 1 29.52 -28.01 12.68
N SER A 2 28.25 -28.37 12.58
CA SER A 2 27.39 -27.93 11.47
C SER A 2 27.11 -26.43 11.60
N GLY A 3 27.66 -25.65 10.66
CA GLY A 3 27.38 -24.22 10.54
C GLY A 3 25.92 -23.96 10.17
N ASN A 4 25.48 -22.71 10.31
CA ASN A 4 24.15 -22.32 9.86
C ASN A 4 24.14 -22.34 8.31
N LYS A 5 23.27 -23.18 7.73
CA LYS A 5 23.24 -23.40 6.28
C LYS A 5 21.87 -23.78 5.74
N ILE A 6 21.69 -23.59 4.44
CA ILE A 6 20.56 -24.10 3.65
C ILE A 6 21.12 -25.10 2.65
N GLU A 7 20.44 -26.23 2.47
CA GLU A 7 20.89 -27.33 1.63
C GLU A 7 19.76 -27.81 0.71
N PHE A 8 20.06 -27.90 -0.58
CA PHE A 8 19.23 -28.55 -1.58
C PHE A 8 20.05 -29.64 -2.25
N LYS A 9 19.50 -30.86 -2.32
CA LYS A 9 20.16 -32.01 -2.94
C LYS A 9 19.24 -32.64 -3.97
N ILE A 10 19.76 -32.93 -5.15
CA ILE A 10 19.10 -33.78 -6.14
C ILE A 10 19.58 -35.21 -5.89
N VAL A 11 18.67 -36.09 -5.48
CA VAL A 11 18.98 -37.47 -5.06
C VAL A 11 18.93 -38.40 -6.27
N LYS A 12 17.82 -38.40 -7.01
CA LYS A 12 17.60 -39.30 -8.15
C LYS A 12 17.11 -38.58 -9.40
N ASP A 13 17.47 -39.14 -10.54
CA ASP A 13 17.00 -38.71 -11.85
C ASP A 13 15.59 -39.24 -12.18
N ALA A 14 15.07 -38.88 -13.35
CA ALA A 14 13.73 -39.30 -13.81
C ALA A 14 13.61 -40.82 -14.04
N LYS A 15 14.73 -41.51 -14.11
CA LYS A 15 14.83 -42.97 -14.27
C LYS A 15 15.09 -43.67 -12.93
N GLY A 16 15.09 -42.92 -11.82
CA GLY A 16 15.35 -43.44 -10.48
C GLY A 16 16.82 -43.79 -10.23
N LYS A 17 17.76 -43.28 -11.03
CA LYS A 17 19.20 -43.45 -10.80
C LYS A 17 19.74 -42.33 -9.94
N ASP A 18 20.72 -42.64 -9.08
CA ASP A 18 21.40 -41.63 -8.28
C ASP A 18 22.08 -40.59 -9.17
N VAL A 19 21.95 -39.32 -8.79
CA VAL A 19 22.54 -38.20 -9.54
C VAL A 19 23.98 -37.98 -9.10
N ASP A 20 24.92 -38.24 -10.01
CA ASP A 20 26.33 -37.86 -9.85
C ASP A 20 26.59 -36.50 -10.53
N LEU A 21 27.25 -35.59 -9.80
CA LEU A 21 27.67 -34.29 -10.31
C LEU A 21 28.54 -34.41 -11.58
N ALA A 22 29.37 -35.45 -11.67
CA ALA A 22 30.25 -35.67 -12.81
C ALA A 22 29.50 -36.10 -14.09
N ALA A 23 28.29 -36.63 -13.95
CA ALA A 23 27.53 -37.24 -15.03
C ALA A 23 26.01 -36.95 -14.90
N MET A 24 25.65 -35.68 -14.73
CA MET A 24 24.25 -35.27 -14.63
C MET A 24 23.52 -35.33 -15.97
N SER A 25 22.26 -35.76 -15.93
CA SER A 25 21.36 -35.58 -17.07
C SER A 25 21.12 -34.09 -17.36
N MET A 26 20.73 -33.75 -18.59
CA MET A 26 20.40 -32.37 -18.95
C MET A 26 19.30 -31.76 -18.05
N VAL A 27 18.36 -32.59 -17.58
CA VAL A 27 17.30 -32.16 -16.66
C VAL A 27 17.89 -31.84 -15.29
N ALA A 28 18.69 -32.73 -14.71
CA ALA A 28 19.36 -32.50 -13.42
C ALA A 28 20.30 -31.29 -13.44
N THR A 29 21.05 -31.09 -14.53
CA THR A 29 21.91 -29.92 -14.71
C THR A 29 21.11 -28.61 -14.73
N ARG A 30 20.01 -28.55 -15.49
CA ARG A 30 19.14 -27.35 -15.52
C ARG A 30 18.54 -27.08 -14.15
N SER A 31 18.07 -28.12 -13.46
CA SER A 31 17.54 -27.97 -12.11
C SER A 31 18.59 -27.45 -11.12
N LEU A 32 19.82 -27.95 -11.17
CA LEU A 32 20.89 -27.45 -10.30
C LEU A 32 21.21 -25.98 -10.58
N VAL A 33 21.23 -25.56 -11.85
CA VAL A 33 21.43 -24.14 -12.22
C VAL A 33 20.30 -23.26 -11.67
N THR A 34 19.04 -23.67 -11.82
CA THR A 34 17.89 -22.93 -11.30
C THR A 34 17.92 -22.85 -9.77
N LEU A 35 18.24 -23.94 -9.07
CA LEU A 35 18.40 -23.95 -7.61
C LEU A 35 19.51 -22.98 -7.18
N MET A 36 20.66 -23.01 -7.86
CA MET A 36 21.79 -22.14 -7.57
C MET A 36 21.42 -20.66 -7.77
N GLN A 37 20.84 -20.30 -8.92
CA GLN A 37 20.42 -18.93 -9.20
C GLN A 37 19.38 -18.43 -8.20
N SER A 38 18.35 -19.24 -7.91
CA SER A 38 17.28 -18.86 -6.98
C SER A 38 17.83 -18.68 -5.56
N LEU A 39 18.71 -19.57 -5.10
CA LEU A 39 19.29 -19.49 -3.77
C LEU A 39 20.23 -18.28 -3.63
N THR A 40 21.06 -18.00 -4.64
CA THR A 40 21.88 -16.77 -4.68
C THR A 40 21.01 -15.53 -4.56
N ASN A 41 19.93 -15.45 -5.36
CA ASN A 41 19.02 -14.30 -5.35
C ASN A 41 18.33 -14.09 -4.00
N ILE A 42 17.88 -15.18 -3.35
CA ILE A 42 17.29 -15.14 -2.02
C ILE A 42 18.31 -14.61 -1.00
N LEU A 43 19.55 -15.09 -1.04
CA LEU A 43 20.58 -14.70 -0.07
C LEU A 43 21.07 -13.25 -0.26
N SER A 44 21.16 -12.76 -1.50
CA SER A 44 21.54 -11.37 -1.79
C SER A 44 20.47 -10.36 -1.36
N ASP A 45 19.18 -10.76 -1.32
CA ASP A 45 18.12 -9.91 -0.76
C ASP A 45 18.18 -9.87 0.80
N SER A 46 18.76 -10.91 1.40
CA SER A 46 18.83 -11.04 2.85
C SER A 46 20.02 -10.30 3.50
N ALA A 47 21.12 -10.00 2.79
CA ALA A 47 22.37 -9.51 3.40
C ALA A 47 23.33 -8.75 2.45
N ASN A 48 24.33 -8.05 3.04
CA ASN A 48 25.56 -7.66 2.33
C ASN A 48 26.40 -8.92 2.02
N ASP A 49 26.82 -9.08 0.76
CA ASP A 49 27.39 -10.32 0.17
C ASP A 49 28.68 -10.86 0.83
N GLN A 50 29.32 -10.12 1.74
CA GLN A 50 30.70 -10.40 2.19
C GLN A 50 30.88 -11.67 3.03
N ASN A 51 29.81 -12.28 3.57
CA ASN A 51 29.89 -13.43 4.48
C ASN A 51 29.02 -14.63 4.06
N VAL A 52 28.54 -14.67 2.81
CA VAL A 52 27.76 -15.79 2.28
C VAL A 52 28.65 -16.67 1.41
N LYS A 53 28.66 -17.98 1.65
CA LYS A 53 29.39 -18.95 0.84
C LYS A 53 28.41 -19.94 0.22
N ILE A 54 28.35 -19.96 -1.11
CA ILE A 54 27.57 -20.94 -1.87
C ILE A 54 28.54 -21.98 -2.42
N GLN A 55 28.26 -23.25 -2.18
CA GLN A 55 29.13 -24.37 -2.50
C GLN A 55 28.32 -25.51 -3.13
N ILE A 56 28.95 -26.24 -4.06
CA ILE A 56 28.44 -27.51 -4.56
C ILE A 56 29.34 -28.61 -3.99
N LEU A 57 28.77 -29.58 -3.27
CA LEU A 57 29.56 -30.62 -2.61
C LEU A 57 30.10 -31.62 -3.63
N LYS A 58 31.40 -31.90 -3.55
CA LYS A 58 32.12 -32.80 -4.47
C LYS A 58 31.41 -34.16 -4.62
N GLY A 59 31.20 -34.59 -5.85
CA GLY A 59 30.62 -35.90 -6.17
C GLY A 59 29.13 -36.02 -5.88
N SER A 60 28.44 -34.90 -5.60
CA SER A 60 26.99 -34.90 -5.38
C SER A 60 26.36 -33.66 -6.00
N ALA A 61 25.13 -33.78 -6.49
CA ALA A 61 24.31 -32.63 -6.89
C ALA A 61 23.69 -31.95 -5.65
N THR A 62 24.53 -31.59 -4.67
CA THR A 62 24.14 -30.93 -3.42
C THR A 62 24.65 -29.50 -3.42
N LEU A 63 23.72 -28.56 -3.39
CA LEU A 63 23.96 -27.14 -3.22
C LEU A 63 23.82 -26.77 -1.75
N VAL A 64 24.84 -26.12 -1.20
CA VAL A 64 24.88 -25.65 0.18
C VAL A 64 25.15 -24.14 0.18
N ALA A 65 24.35 -23.39 0.92
CA ALA A 65 24.64 -22.01 1.25
C ALA A 65 24.91 -21.86 2.75
N GLU A 66 26.12 -21.44 3.11
CA GLU A 66 26.54 -21.16 4.49
C GLU A 66 26.59 -19.65 4.71
N ALA A 67 26.01 -19.19 5.82
CA ALA A 67 26.02 -17.77 6.18
C ALA A 67 25.97 -17.59 7.71
N SER A 68 25.96 -16.34 8.17
CA SER A 68 25.78 -16.03 9.59
C SER A 68 24.40 -16.50 10.07
N GLU A 69 24.28 -16.75 11.38
CA GLU A 69 23.02 -17.19 11.99
C GLU A 69 21.86 -16.22 11.71
N ALA A 70 22.13 -14.92 11.75
CA ALA A 70 21.14 -13.89 11.47
C ALA A 70 20.59 -13.98 10.04
N ILE A 71 21.46 -14.26 9.06
CA ILE A 71 21.06 -14.37 7.64
C ILE A 71 20.23 -15.63 7.44
N ILE A 72 20.68 -16.78 7.93
CA ILE A 72 19.94 -18.05 7.76
C ILE A 72 18.61 -18.00 8.49
N LYS A 73 18.55 -17.36 9.67
CA LYS A 73 17.29 -17.13 10.38
C LYS A 73 16.34 -16.25 9.58
N LYS A 74 16.81 -15.14 9.02
CA LYS A 74 16.00 -14.27 8.15
C LYS A 74 15.48 -15.03 6.93
N VAL A 75 16.32 -15.79 6.23
CA VAL A 75 15.87 -16.59 5.08
C VAL A 75 14.83 -17.65 5.48
N HIS A 76 14.95 -18.22 6.68
CA HIS A 76 13.95 -19.15 7.22
C HIS A 76 12.63 -18.45 7.55
N GLU A 77 12.66 -17.24 8.12
CA GLU A 77 11.47 -16.40 8.34
C GLU A 77 10.82 -16.01 7.01
N ASP A 78 11.61 -15.59 6.02
CA ASP A 78 11.14 -15.26 4.66
C ASP A 78 10.48 -16.48 3.99
N PHE A 79 11.08 -17.66 4.13
CA PHE A 79 10.51 -18.92 3.67
C PHE A 79 9.16 -19.22 4.33
N ASP A 80 9.05 -19.02 5.64
CA ASP A 80 7.80 -19.19 6.38
C ASP A 80 6.72 -18.20 5.92
N GLU A 81 7.08 -16.95 5.64
CA GLU A 81 6.16 -15.97 5.09
C GLU A 81 5.68 -16.33 3.68
N VAL A 82 6.57 -16.81 2.81
CA VAL A 82 6.22 -17.22 1.44
C VAL A 82 5.32 -18.45 1.45
N THR A 83 5.66 -19.47 2.25
CA THR A 83 4.84 -20.69 2.35
C THR A 83 3.44 -20.42 2.89
N GLN A 84 3.28 -19.37 3.70
CA GLN A 84 1.99 -18.89 4.20
C GLN A 84 1.30 -17.87 3.28
N ASN A 85 1.86 -17.53 2.11
CA ASN A 85 1.40 -16.48 1.19
C ASN A 85 1.23 -15.10 1.88
N LYS A 86 2.13 -14.77 2.82
CA LYS A 86 2.13 -13.51 3.57
C LYS A 86 3.15 -12.50 3.05
N SER A 87 4.17 -12.94 2.32
CA SER A 87 5.22 -12.06 1.81
C SER A 87 4.69 -11.10 0.75
N THR A 88 5.05 -9.82 0.88
CA THR A 88 4.80 -8.77 -0.13
C THR A 88 5.99 -8.55 -1.05
N ASN A 89 7.13 -9.19 -0.77
CA ASN A 89 8.33 -9.08 -1.58
C ASN A 89 8.20 -9.98 -2.82
N LYS A 90 7.88 -9.34 -3.96
CA LYS A 90 7.70 -10.03 -5.24
C LYS A 90 8.96 -10.79 -5.66
N TYR A 91 10.13 -10.18 -5.52
CA TYR A 91 11.40 -10.77 -5.94
C TYR A 91 11.70 -12.05 -5.16
N LEU A 92 11.52 -12.02 -3.84
CA LEU A 92 11.72 -13.18 -2.98
C LEU A 92 10.71 -14.30 -3.28
N VAL A 93 9.44 -13.95 -3.48
CA VAL A 93 8.39 -14.92 -3.86
C VAL A 93 8.69 -15.59 -5.20
N GLU A 94 9.16 -14.86 -6.21
CA GLU A 94 9.47 -15.41 -7.54
C GLU A 94 10.62 -16.43 -7.49
N ASN A 95 11.65 -16.18 -6.68
CA ASN A 95 12.76 -17.12 -6.51
C ASN A 95 12.31 -18.38 -5.75
N TRP A 96 11.54 -18.24 -4.68
CA TRP A 96 10.97 -19.40 -3.97
C TRP A 96 9.96 -20.18 -4.83
N LEU A 97 9.17 -19.49 -5.66
CA LEU A 97 8.24 -20.11 -6.59
C LEU A 97 8.98 -20.90 -7.68
N SER A 98 10.15 -20.43 -8.12
CA SER A 98 11.00 -21.15 -9.07
C SER A 98 11.50 -22.46 -8.46
N ILE A 99 11.93 -22.44 -7.20
CA ILE A 99 12.30 -23.65 -6.44
C ILE A 99 11.10 -24.59 -6.27
N GLN A 100 9.93 -24.06 -5.91
CA GLN A 100 8.71 -24.88 -5.74
C GLN A 100 8.31 -25.55 -7.07
N SER A 101 8.31 -24.81 -8.16
CA SER A 101 7.94 -25.32 -9.49
C SER A 101 8.89 -26.46 -9.90
N LEU A 102 10.19 -26.27 -9.68
CA LEU A 102 11.20 -27.29 -9.95
C LEU A 102 11.03 -28.55 -9.10
N ILE A 103 10.71 -28.42 -7.81
CA ILE A 103 10.48 -29.57 -6.92
C ILE A 103 9.17 -30.30 -7.24
N GLN A 104 8.17 -29.58 -7.75
CA GLN A 104 6.87 -30.14 -8.14
C GLN A 104 6.83 -30.65 -9.58
N GLU A 105 7.77 -30.24 -10.43
CA GLU A 105 7.93 -30.79 -11.78
C GLU A 105 8.29 -32.28 -11.69
N ASN A 106 7.53 -33.11 -12.39
CA ASN A 106 7.75 -34.55 -12.39
C ASN A 106 9.09 -34.89 -13.05
N GLY A 107 9.98 -35.55 -12.31
CA GLY A 107 11.17 -36.16 -12.89
C GLY A 107 12.43 -36.19 -12.05
N LEU A 108 12.49 -35.59 -10.86
CA LEU A 108 13.68 -35.68 -10.00
C LEU A 108 13.27 -35.87 -8.54
N GLU A 109 14.07 -36.60 -7.76
CA GLU A 109 13.91 -36.69 -6.30
C GLU A 109 14.82 -35.68 -5.61
N TYR A 110 14.30 -34.93 -4.64
CA TYR A 110 15.03 -33.87 -3.94
C TYR A 110 15.05 -34.08 -2.43
N GLU A 111 16.07 -33.53 -1.76
CA GLU A 111 16.06 -33.23 -0.32
C GLU A 111 16.28 -31.73 -0.13
N ALA A 112 15.58 -31.12 0.83
CA ALA A 112 15.71 -29.70 1.16
C ALA A 112 15.69 -29.50 2.68
N ASN A 113 16.72 -28.88 3.23
CA ASN A 113 16.93 -28.76 4.68
C ASN A 113 17.51 -27.39 5.08
N PHE A 114 17.00 -26.83 6.17
CA PHE A 114 17.67 -25.79 6.93
C PHE A 114 18.48 -26.41 8.07
N TYR A 115 19.67 -25.90 8.30
CA TYR A 115 20.52 -26.29 9.42
C TYR A 115 20.81 -25.05 10.26
N THR A 116 20.52 -25.16 11.55
CA THR A 116 21.03 -24.26 12.58
C THR A 116 22.08 -25.00 13.41
N ARG A 117 22.78 -24.29 14.30
CA ARG A 117 23.73 -24.92 15.23
C ARG A 117 23.11 -26.06 16.07
N SER A 118 21.80 -26.04 16.29
CA SER A 118 21.10 -26.96 17.19
C SER A 118 20.07 -27.86 16.49
N SER A 119 19.74 -27.63 15.22
CA SER A 119 18.67 -28.39 14.55
C SER A 119 18.84 -28.53 13.04
N LYS A 120 18.31 -29.65 12.51
CA LYS A 120 18.02 -29.86 11.09
C LYS A 120 16.52 -29.78 10.90
N VAL A 121 16.06 -28.87 10.05
CA VAL A 121 14.63 -28.67 9.73
C VAL A 121 14.40 -29.07 8.27
N PRO A 122 13.78 -30.24 8.01
CA PRO A 122 13.41 -30.63 6.66
C PRO A 122 12.26 -29.77 6.15
N VAL A 123 12.40 -29.22 4.94
CA VAL A 123 11.41 -28.30 4.35
C VAL A 123 10.82 -28.78 3.04
N LEU A 124 11.29 -29.92 2.52
CA LEU A 124 10.82 -30.49 1.26
C LEU A 124 9.30 -30.69 1.23
N GLU A 125 8.74 -31.37 2.23
CA GLU A 125 7.29 -31.64 2.29
C GLU A 125 6.48 -30.37 2.44
N LYS A 126 7.01 -29.36 3.13
CA LYS A 126 6.38 -28.05 3.24
C LYS A 126 6.32 -27.37 1.87
N ILE A 127 7.39 -27.41 1.07
CA ILE A 127 7.42 -26.87 -0.30
C ILE A 127 6.42 -27.60 -1.21
N LYS A 128 6.39 -28.94 -1.15
CA LYS A 128 5.51 -29.78 -1.98
C LYS A 128 4.03 -29.58 -1.66
N SER A 129 3.67 -29.57 -0.37
CA SER A 129 2.28 -29.50 0.10
C SER A 129 1.71 -28.08 0.13
N SER A 130 2.55 -27.04 0.13
CA SER A 130 2.09 -25.67 0.04
C SER A 130 1.34 -25.41 -1.27
N LYS A 131 0.30 -24.57 -1.21
CA LYS A 131 -0.30 -23.98 -2.41
C LYS A 131 0.78 -23.24 -3.19
N LYS A 132 0.58 -23.10 -4.52
CA LYS A 132 1.46 -22.30 -5.39
C LYS A 132 1.78 -20.96 -4.71
N PHE A 133 3.06 -20.71 -4.46
CA PHE A 133 3.51 -19.48 -3.81
C PHE A 133 3.07 -18.27 -4.63
N ARG A 134 2.49 -17.29 -3.94
CA ARG A 134 1.99 -16.05 -4.55
C ARG A 134 2.35 -14.89 -3.65
N VAL A 135 2.63 -13.76 -4.28
CA VAL A 135 2.79 -12.50 -3.56
C VAL A 135 1.47 -12.26 -2.86
N LYS A 136 1.53 -11.99 -1.55
CA LYS A 136 0.36 -11.53 -0.81
C LYS A 136 -0.22 -10.39 -1.63
N ALA A 137 -1.49 -10.52 -2.00
CA ALA A 137 -2.22 -9.39 -2.54
C ALA A 137 -2.23 -8.34 -1.44
N THR A 138 -1.27 -7.42 -1.46
CA THR A 138 -1.50 -6.10 -0.94
C THR A 138 -2.75 -5.68 -1.68
N ARG A 139 -3.85 -5.49 -0.93
CA ARG A 139 -4.85 -4.54 -1.37
C ARG A 139 -4.04 -3.27 -1.53
N GLN A 140 -3.52 -3.04 -2.75
CA GLN A 140 -3.26 -1.71 -3.20
C GLN A 140 -4.57 -1.03 -2.85
N ARG A 141 -4.52 -0.12 -1.88
CA ARG A 141 -5.44 1.00 -1.96
C ARG A 141 -5.34 1.36 -3.44
N ILE A 142 -6.44 1.20 -4.15
CA ILE A 142 -6.72 2.13 -5.21
C ILE A 142 -6.62 3.45 -4.44
N THR A 143 -5.42 4.06 -4.45
CA THR A 143 -5.31 5.50 -4.42
C THR A 143 -6.12 5.84 -5.64
N SER A 144 -7.43 5.98 -5.42
CA SER A 144 -8.27 6.75 -6.30
C SER A 144 -7.41 7.96 -6.58
N ASP A 145 -7.06 8.19 -7.85
CA ASP A 145 -6.20 9.28 -8.29
C ASP A 145 -7.03 10.56 -8.04
N THR A 146 -7.15 10.82 -6.74
CA THR A 146 -8.17 11.59 -6.07
C THR A 146 -7.44 12.39 -5.04
N ASP A 147 -7.43 13.68 -5.30
CA ASP A 147 -6.71 14.65 -4.54
C ASP A 147 -7.61 15.85 -4.31
N LEU A 148 -7.41 16.48 -3.16
CA LEU A 148 -8.07 17.71 -2.81
C LEU A 148 -7.30 18.86 -3.45
N ILE A 149 -7.96 19.59 -4.35
CA ILE A 149 -7.40 20.76 -5.02
C ILE A 149 -8.23 22.00 -4.71
N PHE A 150 -7.61 23.15 -4.93
CA PHE A 150 -8.22 24.45 -4.72
C PHE A 150 -8.34 25.15 -6.08
N LEU A 151 -9.55 25.58 -6.42
CA LEU A 151 -9.88 26.24 -7.67
C LEU A 151 -10.31 27.67 -7.37
N SER A 152 -9.84 28.63 -8.18
CA SER A 152 -10.33 29.99 -8.19
C SER A 152 -10.67 30.42 -9.62
N GLY A 153 -11.73 31.21 -9.76
CA GLY A 153 -12.17 31.65 -11.09
C GLY A 153 -13.54 32.30 -11.09
N LYS A 154 -14.02 32.66 -12.28
CA LYS A 154 -15.34 33.28 -12.45
C LYS A 154 -16.42 32.21 -12.50
N LEU A 155 -17.41 32.32 -11.61
CA LEU A 155 -18.59 31.46 -11.63
C LEU A 155 -19.51 31.87 -12.77
N ILE A 156 -19.83 30.95 -13.69
CA ILE A 156 -20.63 31.28 -14.88
C ILE A 156 -21.99 30.60 -14.92
N GLU A 157 -22.16 29.49 -14.21
CA GLU A 157 -23.39 28.71 -14.20
C GLU A 157 -23.46 27.87 -12.91
N VAL A 158 -24.65 27.75 -12.34
CA VAL A 158 -24.96 26.88 -11.20
C VAL A 158 -26.31 26.23 -11.44
N GLY A 159 -26.39 24.92 -11.27
CA GLY A 159 -27.66 24.18 -11.31
C GLY A 159 -27.66 22.98 -12.25
N GLY A 160 -28.81 22.67 -12.83
CA GLY A 160 -29.05 21.47 -13.66
C GLY A 160 -29.83 20.37 -12.94
N LYS A 161 -30.27 19.34 -13.71
CA LYS A 161 -31.01 18.18 -13.15
C LYS A 161 -30.19 17.40 -12.13
N ILE A 162 -28.86 17.38 -12.33
CA ILE A 162 -27.87 16.92 -11.36
C ILE A 162 -27.05 18.17 -11.02
N PRO A 163 -27.20 18.74 -9.81
CA PRO A 163 -26.61 20.02 -9.50
C PRO A 163 -25.09 20.04 -9.72
N ASN A 164 -24.63 21.10 -10.38
CA ASN A 164 -23.22 21.34 -10.62
C ASN A 164 -22.90 22.85 -10.59
N ILE A 165 -21.61 23.15 -10.55
CA ILE A 165 -21.03 24.49 -10.51
C ILE A 165 -20.02 24.58 -11.64
N HIS A 166 -20.13 25.59 -12.49
CA HIS A 166 -19.22 25.81 -13.60
C HIS A 166 -18.34 27.05 -13.38
N ILE A 167 -17.02 26.87 -13.39
CA ILE A 167 -16.04 27.93 -13.13
C ILE A 167 -15.10 28.06 -14.34
N ILE A 168 -14.80 29.29 -14.73
CA ILE A 168 -13.72 29.60 -15.68
C ILE A 168 -12.49 30.07 -14.88
N ALA A 169 -11.37 29.37 -15.00
CA ALA A 169 -10.16 29.68 -14.23
C ALA A 169 -9.37 30.85 -14.85
N GLY A 170 -9.29 31.97 -14.12
CA GLY A 170 -8.47 33.13 -14.50
C GLY A 170 -8.73 33.66 -15.91
N ASN A 171 -7.65 33.99 -16.64
CA ASN A 171 -7.69 34.43 -18.05
C ASN A 171 -7.67 33.25 -19.05
N SER A 172 -7.73 32.01 -18.58
CA SER A 172 -7.80 30.84 -19.45
C SER A 172 -9.26 30.54 -19.78
N GLU A 173 -9.53 30.01 -20.98
CA GLU A 173 -10.86 29.48 -21.33
C GLU A 173 -11.15 28.11 -20.67
N GLU A 174 -10.33 27.70 -19.69
CA GLU A 174 -10.48 26.40 -19.03
C GLU A 174 -11.72 26.39 -18.13
N LYS A 175 -12.72 25.59 -18.52
CA LYS A 175 -14.00 25.43 -17.83
C LYS A 175 -13.99 24.19 -16.94
N TYR A 176 -14.09 24.41 -15.63
CA TYR A 176 -14.26 23.36 -14.63
C TYR A 176 -15.73 23.11 -14.39
N THR A 177 -16.14 21.84 -14.35
CA THR A 177 -17.49 21.42 -13.95
C THR A 177 -17.39 20.62 -12.64
N VAL A 178 -17.93 21.19 -11.57
CA VAL A 178 -17.84 20.66 -10.21
C VAL A 178 -19.22 20.15 -9.80
N GLY A 179 -19.37 18.84 -9.58
CA GLY A 179 -20.62 18.27 -9.08
C GLY A 179 -20.85 18.63 -7.62
N CYS A 180 -22.09 18.95 -7.24
CA CYS A 180 -22.47 19.35 -5.90
C CYS A 180 -23.89 18.89 -5.54
N GLY A 181 -24.28 19.05 -4.27
CA GLY A 181 -25.66 18.92 -3.82
C GLY A 181 -26.47 20.20 -4.01
N GLU A 182 -27.80 20.11 -3.94
CA GLU A 182 -28.70 21.26 -4.09
C GLU A 182 -28.42 22.37 -3.06
N SER A 183 -28.22 22.00 -1.79
CA SER A 183 -27.95 22.98 -0.73
C SER A 183 -26.62 23.72 -0.93
N GLU A 184 -25.65 23.10 -1.59
CA GLU A 184 -24.36 23.70 -1.93
C GLU A 184 -24.49 24.62 -3.15
N ALA A 185 -25.22 24.16 -4.17
CA ALA A 185 -25.57 24.96 -5.34
C ALA A 185 -26.27 26.27 -4.92
N ILE A 186 -27.27 26.19 -4.03
CA ILE A 186 -27.99 27.37 -3.51
C ILE A 186 -27.02 28.34 -2.81
N LYS A 187 -26.09 27.84 -1.99
CA LYS A 187 -25.12 28.68 -1.27
C LYS A 187 -24.15 29.40 -2.20
N VAL A 188 -23.72 28.74 -3.27
CA VAL A 188 -22.74 29.27 -4.22
C VAL A 188 -23.40 30.17 -5.28
N ASN A 189 -24.68 29.93 -5.61
CA ASN A 189 -25.42 30.68 -6.64
C ASN A 189 -25.44 32.21 -6.40
N LYS A 190 -25.33 32.67 -5.15
CA LYS A 190 -25.24 34.11 -4.82
C LYS A 190 -24.01 34.81 -5.42
N PHE A 191 -23.01 34.05 -5.87
CA PHE A 191 -21.80 34.56 -6.51
C PHE A 191 -21.82 34.42 -8.04
N LEU A 192 -22.99 34.15 -8.64
CA LEU A 192 -23.08 33.98 -10.09
C LEU A 192 -22.51 35.21 -10.81
N TYR A 193 -21.66 34.96 -11.81
CA TYR A 193 -20.87 35.96 -12.55
C TYR A 193 -19.79 36.68 -11.75
N GLN A 194 -19.48 36.25 -10.53
CA GLN A 194 -18.40 36.79 -9.69
C GLN A 194 -17.24 35.81 -9.55
N SER A 195 -16.12 36.29 -9.02
CA SER A 195 -15.00 35.42 -8.64
C SER A 195 -15.38 34.56 -7.44
N VAL A 196 -15.06 33.27 -7.52
CA VAL A 196 -15.26 32.30 -6.44
C VAL A 196 -13.99 31.52 -6.18
N MET A 197 -13.82 31.13 -4.92
CA MET A 197 -12.72 30.30 -4.45
C MET A 197 -13.31 29.03 -3.83
N LEU A 198 -12.97 27.87 -4.38
CA LEU A 198 -13.51 26.57 -3.99
C LEU A 198 -12.40 25.59 -3.61
N SER A 199 -12.73 24.68 -2.70
CA SER A 199 -12.01 23.42 -2.55
C SER A 199 -12.84 22.30 -3.17
N VAL A 200 -12.19 21.42 -3.93
CA VAL A 200 -12.85 20.33 -4.64
C VAL A 200 -12.03 19.06 -4.57
N TRP A 201 -12.71 17.92 -4.47
CA TRP A 201 -12.11 16.62 -4.68
C TRP A 201 -12.03 16.35 -6.18
N ARG A 202 -10.82 16.35 -6.73
CA ARG A 202 -10.54 15.86 -8.07
C ARG A 202 -10.48 14.34 -8.01
N THR A 203 -10.97 13.62 -9.01
CA THR A 203 -10.88 12.16 -9.12
C THR A 203 -10.74 11.80 -10.59
N LYS A 204 -9.62 11.18 -10.98
CA LYS A 204 -9.48 10.65 -12.33
C LYS A 204 -10.12 9.27 -12.42
N LYS A 205 -10.98 9.11 -13.41
CA LYS A 205 -11.63 7.84 -13.75
C LYS A 205 -10.69 6.98 -14.61
N THR A 206 -10.99 5.70 -14.72
CA THR A 206 -10.23 4.71 -15.50
C THR A 206 -10.11 5.09 -16.98
N ASN A 207 -11.06 5.85 -17.53
CA ASN A 207 -11.04 6.34 -18.91
C ASN A 207 -10.27 7.67 -19.08
N GLY A 208 -9.53 8.12 -18.06
CA GLY A 208 -8.81 9.40 -18.07
C GLY A 208 -9.68 10.63 -17.78
N ALA A 209 -11.00 10.50 -17.74
CA ALA A 209 -11.88 11.64 -17.46
C ALA A 209 -11.73 12.09 -15.99
N ILE A 210 -11.69 13.40 -15.79
CA ILE A 210 -11.58 14.01 -14.46
C ILE A 210 -12.97 14.37 -13.95
N LYS A 211 -13.30 13.90 -12.75
CA LYS A 211 -14.48 14.32 -12.00
C LYS A 211 -14.05 15.27 -10.88
N TYR A 212 -14.74 16.40 -10.75
CA TYR A 212 -14.61 17.29 -9.61
C TYR A 212 -15.87 17.21 -8.75
N THR A 213 -15.69 17.05 -7.43
CA THR A 213 -16.76 17.04 -6.45
C THR A 213 -16.55 18.20 -5.48
N PHE A 214 -17.58 19.00 -5.27
CA PHE A 214 -17.54 20.14 -4.37
C PHE A 214 -17.18 19.72 -2.94
N CYS A 215 -16.41 20.57 -2.24
CA CYS A 215 -16.09 20.36 -0.83
C CYS A 215 -16.49 21.58 0.02
N ASP A 216 -15.95 22.77 -0.29
CA ASP A 216 -16.33 24.01 0.38
C ASP A 216 -16.04 25.24 -0.51
N PHE A 217 -16.59 26.39 -0.11
CA PHE A 217 -16.29 27.68 -0.73
C PHE A 217 -15.70 28.67 0.29
N TYR A 218 -14.99 29.66 -0.23
CA TYR A 218 -14.27 30.67 0.54
C TYR A 218 -14.62 32.07 0.04
N THR A 219 -14.96 32.95 0.96
CA THR A 219 -15.20 34.37 0.69
C THR A 219 -13.97 35.22 0.94
N GLU A 220 -13.07 34.75 1.79
CA GLU A 220 -11.84 35.44 2.18
C GLU A 220 -10.62 34.71 1.62
N GLU A 221 -9.79 35.46 0.89
CA GLU A 221 -8.59 34.92 0.25
C GLU A 221 -7.57 34.41 1.28
N ALA A 222 -7.44 35.07 2.43
CA ALA A 222 -6.56 34.63 3.51
C ALA A 222 -6.93 33.24 4.03
N ILE A 223 -8.23 32.95 4.18
CA ILE A 223 -8.71 31.64 4.62
C ILE A 223 -8.48 30.58 3.52
N TYR A 224 -8.74 30.94 2.27
CA TYR A 224 -8.47 30.06 1.12
C TYR A 224 -6.98 29.67 1.04
N ASN A 225 -6.09 30.64 1.16
CA ASN A 225 -4.64 30.41 1.13
C ASN A 225 -4.17 29.58 2.33
N LEU A 226 -4.67 29.86 3.53
CA LEU A 226 -4.39 29.07 4.75
C LEU A 226 -4.67 27.57 4.54
N PHE A 227 -5.86 27.23 4.03
CA PHE A 227 -6.20 25.83 3.79
C PHE A 227 -5.49 25.24 2.57
N THR A 228 -5.22 26.05 1.55
CA THR A 228 -4.42 25.63 0.39
C THR A 228 -3.01 25.21 0.81
N GLU A 229 -2.34 26.01 1.65
CA GLU A 229 -1.02 25.72 2.19
C GLU A 229 -1.03 24.50 3.11
N LEU A 230 -2.05 24.40 3.99
CA LEU A 230 -2.21 23.24 4.86
C LEU A 230 -2.31 21.94 4.07
N ILE A 231 -3.13 21.90 3.01
CA ILE A 231 -3.30 20.69 2.19
C ILE A 231 -2.05 20.41 1.36
N LYS A 232 -1.35 21.45 0.86
CA LYS A 232 -0.05 21.28 0.20
C LYS A 232 0.99 20.67 1.14
N ASP A 233 1.06 21.10 2.39
CA ASP A 233 1.99 20.53 3.38
C ASP A 233 1.58 19.11 3.78
N PHE A 234 0.29 18.87 4.03
CA PHE A 234 -0.25 17.55 4.32
C PHE A 234 0.10 16.52 3.23
N ASN A 235 -0.04 16.88 1.95
CA ASN A 235 0.25 15.98 0.83
C ASN A 235 1.75 15.74 0.58
N LYS A 236 2.64 16.55 1.15
CA LYS A 236 4.10 16.38 1.02
C LYS A 236 4.70 15.47 2.10
N LYS A 237 3.99 15.26 3.20
CA LYS A 237 4.43 14.44 4.35
C LYS A 237 4.10 12.97 4.13
N ASP A 238 4.85 12.07 4.76
CA ASP A 238 4.45 10.67 4.87
C ASP A 238 3.21 10.52 5.77
N GLU A 239 2.63 9.30 5.83
CA GLU A 239 1.37 9.07 6.54
C GLU A 239 1.45 9.44 8.03
N VAL A 240 2.57 9.18 8.71
CA VAL A 240 2.69 9.46 10.15
C VAL A 240 2.77 10.95 10.38
N ASP A 241 3.65 11.64 9.66
CA ASP A 241 3.85 13.09 9.78
C ASP A 241 2.61 13.88 9.34
N ALA A 242 1.90 13.42 8.32
CA ALA A 242 0.63 14.00 7.89
C ALA A 242 -0.45 13.90 8.97
N LEU A 243 -0.53 12.76 9.67
CA LEU A 243 -1.45 12.59 10.80
C LEU A 243 -1.08 13.46 12.00
N VAL A 244 0.22 13.66 12.27
CA VAL A 244 0.69 14.59 13.32
C VAL A 244 0.32 16.03 12.97
N LEU A 245 0.53 16.46 11.72
CA LEU A 245 0.12 17.79 11.24
C LEU A 245 -1.39 17.99 11.41
N LEU A 246 -2.18 17.01 10.97
CA LEU A 246 -3.63 17.04 11.09
C LEU A 246 -4.05 17.14 12.56
N HIS A 247 -3.46 16.32 13.43
CA HIS A 247 -3.73 16.34 14.86
C HIS A 247 -3.44 17.71 15.47
N GLY A 248 -2.28 18.30 15.15
CA GLY A 248 -1.89 19.63 15.61
C GLY A 248 -2.91 20.70 15.21
N LYS A 249 -3.34 20.72 13.94
CA LYS A 249 -4.29 21.72 13.43
C LYS A 249 -5.70 21.57 13.99
N PHE A 250 -6.18 20.34 14.14
CA PHE A 250 -7.44 20.10 14.83
C PHE A 250 -7.38 20.60 16.28
N ARG A 251 -6.32 20.26 17.00
CA ARG A 251 -6.13 20.68 18.39
C ARG A 251 -6.09 22.20 18.53
N GLU A 252 -5.34 22.89 17.66
CA GLU A 252 -5.26 24.35 17.60
C GLU A 252 -6.66 24.99 17.51
N TYR A 253 -7.50 24.52 16.57
CA TYR A 253 -8.85 25.07 16.40
C TYR A 253 -9.83 24.70 17.53
N ILE A 254 -9.63 23.54 18.18
CA ILE A 254 -10.43 23.13 19.34
C ILE A 254 -10.08 23.97 20.57
N GLU A 255 -8.78 24.13 20.88
CA GLU A 255 -8.30 24.88 22.05
C GLU A 255 -8.63 26.38 21.92
N SER A 256 -8.51 26.93 20.71
CA SER A 256 -8.92 28.32 20.42
C SER A 256 -10.44 28.52 20.27
N LYS A 257 -11.24 27.45 20.37
CA LYS A 257 -12.70 27.45 20.11
C LYS A 257 -13.09 28.03 18.74
N ASN A 258 -12.20 27.94 17.74
CA ASN A 258 -12.48 28.37 16.38
C ASN A 258 -13.25 27.27 15.62
N PHE A 259 -14.53 27.09 15.96
CA PHE A 259 -15.38 26.08 15.35
C PHE A 259 -15.65 26.34 13.86
N GLY A 260 -15.56 27.59 13.41
CA GLY A 260 -15.63 27.94 11.99
C GLY A 260 -14.54 27.23 11.17
N TYR A 261 -13.28 27.37 11.59
CA TYR A 261 -12.15 26.75 10.90
C TYR A 261 -12.09 25.24 11.11
N LEU A 262 -12.48 24.77 12.31
CA LEU A 262 -12.61 23.35 12.58
C LEU A 262 -13.59 22.67 11.61
N ARG A 263 -14.77 23.27 11.38
CA ARG A 263 -15.76 22.72 10.43
C ARG A 263 -15.22 22.70 9.01
N LYS A 264 -14.55 23.77 8.57
CA LYS A 264 -13.92 23.82 7.25
C LYS A 264 -12.90 22.69 7.11
N LEU A 265 -12.01 22.54 8.09
CA LEU A 265 -11.01 21.47 8.11
C LEU A 265 -11.67 20.09 8.06
N MET A 266 -12.72 19.85 8.85
CA MET A 266 -13.46 18.57 8.84
C MET A 266 -14.08 18.27 7.47
N ARG A 267 -14.65 19.28 6.78
CA ARG A 267 -15.21 19.09 5.43
C ARG A 267 -14.13 18.66 4.43
N LEU A 268 -12.96 19.30 4.48
CA LEU A 268 -11.82 18.93 3.64
C LEU A 268 -11.42 17.45 3.80
N PHE A 269 -11.66 16.88 4.99
CA PHE A 269 -11.37 15.47 5.27
C PHE A 269 -12.63 14.59 5.41
N ASN A 270 -13.78 15.00 4.85
CA ASN A 270 -15.01 14.22 4.85
C ASN A 270 -15.29 13.60 3.48
N HIS A 271 -14.42 12.70 3.02
CA HIS A 271 -14.52 12.10 1.68
C HIS A 271 -14.20 10.60 1.68
N ASP A 272 -14.83 9.85 0.78
CA ASP A 272 -14.75 8.38 0.72
C ASP A 272 -13.38 7.86 0.27
N SER A 273 -12.54 8.69 -0.33
CA SER A 273 -11.17 8.31 -0.72
C SER A 273 -10.20 8.25 0.47
N LEU A 274 -10.54 8.85 1.61
CA LEU A 274 -9.59 9.01 2.71
C LEU A 274 -9.26 7.69 3.42
N SER A 275 -8.09 7.69 4.05
CA SER A 275 -7.59 6.55 4.81
C SER A 275 -8.43 6.32 6.06
N ALA A 276 -8.61 5.05 6.46
CA ALA A 276 -9.26 4.74 7.74
C ALA A 276 -8.49 5.36 8.93
N SER A 277 -7.15 5.46 8.84
CA SER A 277 -6.29 6.11 9.82
C SER A 277 -6.67 7.59 9.98
N THR A 278 -6.79 8.34 8.88
CA THR A 278 -7.16 9.76 8.86
C THR A 278 -8.53 9.98 9.47
N LEU A 279 -9.53 9.19 9.06
CA LEU A 279 -10.89 9.29 9.59
C LEU A 279 -10.93 8.96 11.10
N LYS A 280 -10.22 7.91 11.54
CA LYS A 280 -10.08 7.56 12.97
C LYS A 280 -9.45 8.70 13.77
N THR A 281 -8.35 9.28 13.27
CA THR A 281 -7.67 10.40 13.90
C THR A 281 -8.62 11.56 14.11
N ILE A 282 -9.39 11.96 13.09
CA ILE A 282 -10.39 13.02 13.20
C ILE A 282 -11.43 12.71 14.29
N LEU A 283 -11.97 11.48 14.31
CA LEU A 283 -12.99 11.08 15.31
C LEU A 283 -12.47 11.00 16.74
N ILE A 284 -11.20 10.64 16.92
CA ILE A 284 -10.51 10.61 18.22
C ILE A 284 -10.33 12.04 18.74
N ILE A 285 -9.78 12.93 17.91
CA ILE A 285 -9.50 14.32 18.32
C ILE A 285 -10.80 15.08 18.60
N THR A 286 -11.83 14.83 17.80
CA THR A 286 -13.16 15.47 17.95
C THR A 286 -14.09 14.73 18.91
N LYS A 287 -13.60 13.75 19.70
CA LYS A 287 -14.43 12.93 20.59
C LYS A 287 -15.17 13.76 21.63
N SER A 288 -14.52 14.78 22.20
CA SER A 288 -15.13 15.67 23.21
C SER A 288 -16.21 16.59 22.63
N LEU A 289 -16.30 16.69 21.30
CA LEU A 289 -17.23 17.58 20.59
C LEU A 289 -18.42 16.83 19.99
N LYS A 290 -18.67 15.59 20.43
CA LYS A 290 -19.73 14.72 19.86
C LYS A 290 -21.12 15.37 19.91
N ASP A 291 -21.41 16.15 20.95
CA ASP A 291 -22.71 16.79 21.18
C ASP A 291 -22.69 18.29 20.82
N GLN A 292 -21.58 18.81 20.29
CA GLN A 292 -21.48 20.20 19.84
C GLN A 292 -22.25 20.39 18.54
N GLU A 293 -23.25 21.26 18.54
CA GLU A 293 -24.18 21.47 17.42
C GLU A 293 -23.47 21.75 16.09
N ASP A 294 -22.42 22.57 16.14
CA ASP A 294 -21.62 22.93 14.96
C ASP A 294 -20.87 21.75 14.33
N VAL A 295 -20.54 20.72 15.10
CA VAL A 295 -19.58 19.67 14.71
C VAL A 295 -20.23 18.29 14.60
N SER A 296 -21.31 18.05 15.35
CA SER A 296 -21.94 16.74 15.52
C SER A 296 -22.32 16.08 14.19
N GLN A 297 -22.96 16.82 13.28
CA GLN A 297 -23.37 16.31 11.96
C GLN A 297 -22.18 15.91 11.09
N LEU A 298 -21.13 16.76 11.03
CA LEU A 298 -19.91 16.45 10.27
C LEU A 298 -19.19 15.24 10.87
N ARG A 299 -19.12 15.17 12.20
CA ARG A 299 -18.52 14.05 12.91
C ARG A 299 -19.26 12.74 12.63
N GLN A 300 -20.60 12.78 12.58
CA GLN A 300 -21.42 11.62 12.22
C GLN A 300 -21.17 11.18 10.78
N SER A 301 -21.11 12.13 9.83
CA SER A 301 -20.74 11.81 8.45
C SER A 301 -19.34 11.18 8.32
N VAL A 302 -18.35 11.65 9.08
CA VAL A 302 -17.00 11.04 9.11
C VAL A 302 -17.05 9.63 9.69
N LYS A 303 -17.88 9.40 10.72
CA LYS A 303 -18.07 8.08 11.33
C LYS A 303 -18.65 7.08 10.34
N GLU A 304 -19.70 7.46 9.61
CA GLU A 304 -20.33 6.61 8.58
C GLU A 304 -19.33 6.21 7.48
N LYS A 305 -18.47 7.14 7.05
CA LYS A 305 -17.39 6.86 6.09
C LYS A 305 -16.31 5.93 6.63
N LEU A 306 -16.05 5.98 7.93
CA LEU A 306 -15.11 5.04 8.56
C LEU A 306 -15.73 3.65 8.64
N GLU A 307 -16.98 3.54 9.08
CA GLU A 307 -17.71 2.27 9.23
C GLU A 307 -17.84 1.54 7.89
N SER A 308 -18.11 2.25 6.80
CA SER A 308 -18.14 1.66 5.46
C SER A 308 -16.81 1.05 5.02
N LYS A 309 -15.68 1.48 5.60
CA LYS A 309 -14.33 0.99 5.29
C LYS A 309 -13.87 -0.17 6.15
N ILE A 310 -14.26 -0.21 7.42
CA ILE A 310 -13.75 -1.20 8.40
C ILE A 310 -14.82 -2.21 8.87
N GLY A 311 -16.08 -2.05 8.45
CA GLY A 311 -17.23 -2.73 9.04
C GLY A 311 -17.81 -1.92 10.21
N ALA A 312 -19.06 -2.21 10.59
CA ALA A 312 -19.69 -1.55 11.73
C ALA A 312 -18.84 -1.76 13.00
N LEU A 313 -18.54 -0.67 13.71
CA LEU A 313 -17.91 -0.73 15.02
C LEU A 313 -18.98 -1.25 16.00
N VAL A 314 -18.93 -2.55 16.31
CA VAL A 314 -19.68 -3.16 17.42
C VAL A 314 -19.14 -2.64 18.74
#